data_AF-A0A2E8WLK0-F1
#
_entry.id   AF-A0A2E8WLK0-F1
#
_cell.length_a   1.000
_cell.length_b   1.000
_cell.length_c   1.000
_cell.angle_alpha   90.00
_cell.angle_beta   90.00
_cell.angle_gamma   90.00
#
_symmetry.space_group_name_H-M   'P 1'
#
loop_
_entity.id
_entity.type
_entity.pdbx_description
1 polymer ?
#
loop_
_entity_poly.entity_id
_entity_poly.type
_entity_poly.pdbx_seq_one_letter_code
_entity_poly.pdbx_strand_id
1 'polypeptide(L)'
;MENIEIDGTTLGWQVALRVDGEAVSGLNIVDRKVRVGSVGLKTGGMAGVWTSEAHRKKGYASRVMWASIEEMDRRGYHASILYGIEDFYHRHSYSVCFASPICQVAAESFPVPVPGFRVRTAKKGYTPRISGLYQRYNEGRSASAIRAMRWMPNCR
;
A
#
# COMPACT_ATOMS: atom_id res chain seq x y z
N MET A 1 -28.12 -3.69 13.55
CA MET A 1 -28.00 -2.44 12.76
C MET A 1 -26.66 -2.42 12.04
N GLU A 2 -26.65 -2.04 10.76
CA GLU A 2 -25.44 -2.00 9.94
C GLU A 2 -24.96 -0.55 9.77
N ASN A 3 -23.67 -0.29 9.99
CA ASN A 3 -23.06 1.01 9.75
C ASN A 3 -21.64 0.85 9.14
N ILE A 4 -21.12 1.94 8.58
CA ILE A 4 -19.72 2.04 8.16
C ILE A 4 -19.05 3.08 9.05
N GLU A 5 -17.90 2.72 9.61
CA GLU A 5 -17.05 3.57 10.43
C GLU A 5 -15.72 3.79 9.72
N ILE A 6 -15.23 5.03 9.79
CA ILE A 6 -13.96 5.44 9.20
C ILE A 6 -13.15 6.18 10.24
N ASP A 7 -12.09 5.52 10.73
CA ASP A 7 -11.24 6.02 11.80
C ASP A 7 -9.87 6.44 11.30
N GLY A 8 -9.31 7.51 11.86
CA GLY A 8 -7.95 7.95 11.57
C GLY A 8 -6.91 7.06 12.22
N THR A 9 -5.83 6.78 11.49
CA THR A 9 -4.67 6.01 12.00
C THR A 9 -3.37 6.79 11.77
N THR A 10 -2.27 6.30 12.32
CA THR A 10 -0.94 6.88 12.08
C THR A 10 -0.47 6.75 10.63
N LEU A 11 -1.10 5.86 9.84
CA LEU A 11 -0.72 5.57 8.46
C LEU A 11 -1.78 5.95 7.43
N GLY A 12 -2.93 6.51 7.84
CA GLY A 12 -4.05 6.86 6.98
C GLY A 12 -5.39 6.61 7.67
N TRP A 13 -6.23 5.74 7.11
CA TRP A 13 -7.61 5.52 7.58
C TRP A 13 -7.94 4.03 7.68
N GLN A 14 -8.76 3.65 8.66
CA GLN A 14 -9.35 2.32 8.76
C GLN A 14 -10.83 2.43 8.41
N VAL A 15 -11.30 1.61 7.47
CA VAL A 15 -12.71 1.55 7.07
C VAL A 15 -13.28 0.21 7.51
N ALA A 16 -14.36 0.22 8.30
CA ALA A 16 -15.00 -0.99 8.80
C ALA A 16 -16.51 -0.92 8.61
N LEU A 17 -17.10 -1.97 8.06
CA LEU A 17 -18.54 -2.20 8.12
C LEU A 17 -18.83 -3.05 9.36
N ARG A 18 -19.72 -2.55 10.23
CA ARG A 18 -20.18 -3.28 11.40
C ARG A 18 -21.61 -3.74 11.26
N VAL A 19 -21.90 -4.88 11.90
CA VAL A 19 -23.24 -5.44 12.08
C VAL A 19 -23.39 -5.66 13.58
N ASP A 20 -24.39 -5.01 14.18
CA ASP A 20 -24.69 -5.11 15.61
C ASP A 20 -23.48 -4.77 16.51
N GLY A 21 -22.68 -3.80 16.07
CA GLY A 21 -21.49 -3.33 16.79
C GLY A 21 -20.21 -4.13 16.49
N GLU A 22 -20.29 -5.28 15.83
CA GLU A 22 -19.12 -6.08 15.46
C GLU A 22 -18.64 -5.74 14.05
N ALA A 23 -17.33 -5.49 13.89
CA ALA A 23 -16.75 -5.34 12.56
C ALA A 23 -16.78 -6.68 11.83
N VAL A 24 -17.35 -6.71 10.62
CA VAL A 24 -17.51 -7.94 9.81
C VAL A 24 -16.87 -7.83 8.43
N SER A 25 -16.50 -6.63 8.00
CA SER A 25 -15.71 -6.40 6.79
C SER A 25 -14.94 -5.09 6.93
N GLY A 26 -13.78 -4.99 6.29
CA GLY A 26 -13.00 -3.76 6.39
C GLY A 26 -11.73 -3.79 5.55
N LEU A 27 -11.04 -2.65 5.57
CA LEU A 27 -9.72 -2.44 4.98
C LEU A 27 -9.03 -1.24 5.60
N ASN A 28 -7.76 -1.04 5.24
CA ASN A 28 -7.01 0.16 5.55
C ASN A 28 -6.69 0.95 4.28
N ILE A 29 -6.89 2.26 4.33
CA ILE A 29 -6.38 3.23 3.35
C ILE A 29 -5.04 3.73 3.89
N VAL A 30 -3.95 3.33 3.24
CA VAL A 30 -2.60 3.75 3.58
C VAL A 30 -2.28 5.05 2.85
N ASP A 31 -2.15 6.15 3.59
CA ASP A 31 -1.83 7.46 3.05
C ASP A 31 -0.38 7.49 2.55
N ARG A 32 -0.21 7.71 1.25
CA ARG A 32 1.08 7.74 0.57
C ARG A 32 1.13 8.85 -0.45
N LYS A 33 2.35 9.25 -0.78
CA LYS A 33 2.64 10.00 -2.00
C LYS A 33 3.35 9.06 -2.97
N VAL A 34 2.91 8.97 -4.21
CA VAL A 34 3.45 8.07 -5.23
C VAL A 34 3.89 8.88 -6.44
N ARG A 35 5.05 8.57 -7.00
CA ARG A 35 5.60 9.28 -8.16
C ARG A 35 4.97 8.79 -9.46
N VAL A 36 4.58 9.71 -10.33
CA VAL A 36 4.21 9.44 -11.72
C VAL A 36 4.86 10.51 -12.58
N GLY A 37 5.84 10.13 -13.41
CA GLY A 37 6.70 11.11 -14.08
C GLY A 37 7.41 12.03 -13.06
N SER A 38 7.29 13.35 -13.25
CA SER A 38 7.88 14.36 -12.36
C SER A 38 6.99 14.77 -11.19
N VAL A 39 5.74 14.27 -11.12
CA VAL A 39 4.78 14.67 -10.08
C VAL A 39 4.62 13.60 -9.01
N GLY A 40 4.24 14.03 -7.80
CA GLY A 40 3.88 13.12 -6.72
C GLY A 40 2.40 13.20 -6.42
N LEU A 41 1.68 12.12 -6.69
CA LEU A 41 0.26 11.98 -6.43
C LEU A 41 0.02 11.60 -4.98
N LYS A 42 -0.91 12.28 -4.29
CA LYS A 42 -1.51 11.77 -3.05
C LYS A 42 -2.33 10.53 -3.38
N THR A 43 -1.96 9.38 -2.82
CA THR A 43 -2.46 8.06 -3.21
C THR A 43 -2.86 7.25 -1.99
N GLY A 44 -4.05 6.65 -2.05
CA GLY A 44 -4.52 5.73 -1.04
C GLY A 44 -4.14 4.29 -1.41
N GLY A 45 -3.23 3.70 -0.63
CA GLY A 45 -2.91 2.29 -0.75
C GLY A 45 -3.96 1.43 -0.04
N MET A 46 -4.76 0.63 -0.75
CA MET A 46 -5.75 -0.23 -0.08
C MET A 46 -5.06 -1.49 0.42
N ALA A 47 -5.17 -1.77 1.72
CA ALA A 47 -4.44 -2.85 2.37
C ALA A 47 -5.32 -3.64 3.34
N GLY A 48 -5.05 -4.95 3.41
CA GLY A 48 -5.71 -5.85 4.35
C GLY A 48 -7.22 -5.88 4.17
N VAL A 49 -7.72 -5.99 2.93
CA VAL A 49 -9.15 -6.13 2.64
C VAL A 49 -9.65 -7.46 3.19
N TRP A 50 -10.73 -7.45 3.96
CA TRP A 50 -11.30 -8.66 4.55
C TRP A 50 -12.81 -8.60 4.70
N THR A 51 -13.43 -9.78 4.75
CA THR A 51 -14.82 -10.02 5.16
C THR A 51 -14.88 -11.33 5.93
N SER A 52 -15.48 -11.30 7.12
CA SER A 52 -15.67 -12.49 7.94
C SER A 52 -16.50 -13.53 7.18
N GLU A 53 -16.17 -14.81 7.37
CA GLU A 53 -16.73 -15.87 6.54
C GLU A 53 -18.26 -15.94 6.59
N ALA A 54 -18.85 -15.82 7.79
CA ALA A 54 -20.30 -15.79 8.01
C ALA A 54 -21.02 -14.58 7.35
N HIS A 55 -20.26 -13.57 6.90
CA HIS A 55 -20.79 -12.36 6.27
C HIS A 55 -20.35 -12.19 4.80
N ARG A 56 -19.73 -13.21 4.20
CA ARG A 56 -19.42 -13.22 2.76
C ARG A 56 -20.69 -13.31 1.91
N LYS A 57 -20.57 -12.90 0.65
CA LYS A 57 -21.66 -12.89 -0.36
C LYS A 57 -22.88 -12.01 0.00
N LYS A 58 -22.77 -11.12 0.99
CA LYS A 58 -23.79 -10.14 1.39
C LYS A 58 -23.55 -8.72 0.84
N GLY A 59 -22.58 -8.56 -0.06
CA GLY A 59 -22.23 -7.24 -0.64
C GLY A 59 -21.39 -6.33 0.27
N TYR A 60 -21.04 -6.76 1.49
CA TYR A 60 -20.31 -5.93 2.46
C TYR A 60 -18.94 -5.46 1.98
N ALA A 61 -18.18 -6.33 1.32
CA ALA A 61 -16.89 -5.94 0.77
C ALA A 61 -17.04 -4.81 -0.27
N SER A 62 -18.09 -4.87 -1.11
CA SER A 62 -18.37 -3.80 -2.08
C SER A 62 -18.75 -2.49 -1.41
N ARG A 63 -19.52 -2.54 -0.31
CA ARG A 63 -19.86 -1.34 0.46
C ARG A 63 -18.64 -0.71 1.10
N VAL A 64 -17.75 -1.52 1.68
CA VAL A 64 -16.46 -1.06 2.23
C VAL A 64 -15.60 -0.44 1.13
N MET A 65 -15.50 -1.05 -0.05
CA MET A 65 -14.73 -0.51 -1.19
C MET A 65 -15.27 0.85 -1.63
N TRP A 66 -16.58 0.99 -1.86
CA TRP A 66 -17.18 2.26 -2.28
C TRP A 66 -17.04 3.34 -1.22
N ALA A 67 -17.31 3.04 0.05
CA ALA A 67 -17.10 4.00 1.14
C ALA A 67 -15.65 4.46 1.24
N SER A 68 -14.69 3.58 0.95
CA SER A 68 -13.27 3.93 0.93
C SER A 68 -12.93 4.86 -0.24
N ILE A 69 -13.51 4.62 -1.42
CA ILE A 69 -13.32 5.46 -2.61
C ILE A 69 -13.93 6.84 -2.39
N GLU A 70 -15.16 6.91 -1.88
CA GLU A 70 -15.83 8.17 -1.52
C GLU A 70 -15.03 8.96 -0.48
N GLU A 71 -14.50 8.30 0.53
CA GLU A 71 -13.68 8.94 1.54
C GLU A 71 -12.36 9.47 0.98
N MET A 72 -11.73 8.73 0.06
CA MET A 72 -10.54 9.17 -0.65
C MET A 72 -10.84 10.39 -1.54
N ASP A 73 -11.97 10.38 -2.25
CA ASP A 73 -12.40 11.50 -3.09
C ASP A 73 -12.63 12.77 -2.25
N ARG A 74 -13.41 12.66 -1.17
CA ARG A 74 -13.68 13.75 -0.21
C ARG A 74 -12.40 14.36 0.37
N ARG A 75 -11.34 13.55 0.52
CA ARG A 75 -10.04 13.97 1.06
C ARG A 75 -9.03 14.41 -0.01
N GLY A 76 -9.44 14.47 -1.27
CA GLY A 76 -8.59 14.91 -2.39
C GLY A 76 -7.43 13.97 -2.69
N TYR A 77 -7.64 12.66 -2.55
CA TYR A 77 -6.69 11.68 -3.10
C TYR A 77 -6.80 11.68 -4.63
N HIS A 78 -5.66 11.60 -5.32
CA HIS A 78 -5.62 11.62 -6.79
C HIS A 78 -5.76 10.22 -7.39
N ALA A 79 -5.43 9.19 -6.62
CA ALA A 79 -5.46 7.81 -7.07
C ALA A 79 -5.60 6.86 -5.87
N SER A 80 -6.06 5.64 -6.15
CA SER A 80 -5.98 4.51 -5.22
C SER A 80 -5.30 3.32 -5.91
N ILE A 81 -4.45 2.61 -5.17
CA ILE A 81 -3.63 1.51 -5.71
C ILE A 81 -3.65 0.35 -4.71
N LEU A 82 -3.67 -0.87 -5.21
CA LEU A 82 -3.67 -2.08 -4.38
C LEU A 82 -3.04 -3.26 -5.11
N TYR A 83 -2.69 -4.29 -4.34
CA TYR A 83 -2.39 -5.61 -4.89
C TYR A 83 -3.70 -6.38 -5.03
N GLY A 84 -4.10 -6.58 -6.28
CA GLY A 84 -5.39 -7.17 -6.62
C GLY A 84 -5.41 -8.68 -6.43
N ILE A 85 -6.63 -9.21 -6.30
CA ILE A 85 -6.97 -10.61 -6.55
C ILE A 85 -7.82 -10.65 -7.82
N GLU A 86 -7.84 -11.81 -8.46
CA GLU A 86 -8.59 -12.01 -9.69
C GLU A 86 -10.09 -11.78 -9.49
N ASP A 87 -10.75 -11.21 -10.51
CA ASP A 87 -12.20 -11.01 -10.60
C ASP A 87 -12.92 -10.28 -9.45
N PHE A 88 -12.20 -9.49 -8.65
CA PHE A 88 -12.81 -8.74 -7.55
C PHE A 88 -12.91 -7.24 -7.80
N TYR A 89 -11.78 -6.59 -8.09
CA TYR A 89 -11.65 -5.13 -8.02
C TYR A 89 -12.18 -4.38 -9.25
N HIS A 90 -12.34 -5.06 -10.39
CA HIS A 90 -12.87 -4.43 -11.62
C HIS A 90 -14.27 -3.84 -11.42
N ARG A 91 -15.04 -4.37 -10.45
CA ARG A 91 -16.39 -3.90 -10.09
C ARG A 91 -16.38 -2.54 -9.39
N HIS A 92 -15.23 -2.11 -8.90
CA HIS A 92 -15.01 -0.82 -8.22
C HIS A 92 -14.10 0.09 -9.05
N SER A 93 -14.18 -0.04 -10.38
CA SER A 93 -13.44 0.77 -11.35
C SER A 93 -11.91 0.64 -11.31
N TYR A 94 -11.39 -0.42 -10.68
CA TYR A 94 -9.95 -0.71 -10.76
C TYR A 94 -9.60 -1.39 -12.07
N SER A 95 -8.41 -1.09 -12.57
CA SER A 95 -7.80 -1.75 -13.73
C SER A 95 -6.34 -2.09 -13.42
N VAL A 96 -5.83 -3.12 -14.08
CA VAL A 96 -4.41 -3.50 -13.97
C VAL A 96 -3.57 -2.38 -14.61
N CYS A 97 -2.65 -1.82 -13.83
CA CYS A 97 -1.79 -0.71 -14.27
C CYS A 97 -0.28 -1.00 -14.12
N PHE A 98 0.11 -2.09 -13.43
CA PHE A 98 1.51 -2.47 -13.24
C PHE A 98 1.67 -3.99 -13.27
N ALA A 99 2.79 -4.44 -13.83
CA ALA A 99 3.26 -5.81 -13.66
C ALA A 99 3.96 -5.96 -12.30
N SER A 100 3.81 -7.13 -11.67
CA SER A 100 4.53 -7.51 -10.44
C SER A 100 5.36 -8.77 -10.69
N PRO A 101 6.41 -8.71 -11.53
CA PRO A 101 7.21 -9.88 -11.85
C PRO A 101 7.99 -10.33 -10.62
N ILE A 102 8.04 -11.64 -10.40
CA ILE A 102 8.91 -12.27 -9.42
C ILE A 102 10.07 -12.90 -10.20
N CYS A 103 11.30 -12.54 -9.85
CA CYS A 103 12.51 -13.17 -10.38
C CYS A 103 13.14 -13.99 -9.25
N GLN A 104 13.38 -15.28 -9.51
CA GLN A 104 14.06 -16.18 -8.61
C GLN A 104 15.36 -16.63 -9.26
N VAL A 105 16.43 -16.62 -8.49
CA VAL A 105 17.79 -16.94 -8.90
C VAL A 105 18.42 -17.76 -7.79
N ALA A 106 19.13 -18.83 -8.15
CA ALA A 106 19.83 -19.67 -7.19
C ALA A 106 20.98 -18.87 -6.55
N ALA A 107 21.16 -18.99 -5.23
CA ALA A 107 22.18 -18.23 -4.52
C ALA A 107 23.59 -18.59 -4.99
N GLU A 108 23.78 -19.85 -5.35
CA GLU A 108 25.01 -20.45 -5.87
C GLU A 108 25.39 -19.88 -7.26
N SER A 109 24.43 -19.28 -7.97
CA SER A 109 24.67 -18.59 -9.25
C SER A 109 25.32 -17.21 -9.09
N PHE A 110 25.54 -16.72 -7.87
CA PHE A 110 26.27 -15.47 -7.60
C PHE A 110 27.69 -15.76 -7.15
N PRO A 111 28.67 -15.79 -8.07
CA PRO A 111 30.06 -16.00 -7.71
C PRO A 111 30.63 -14.72 -7.08
N VAL A 112 30.98 -14.83 -5.79
CA VAL A 112 31.88 -13.92 -5.03
C VAL A 112 31.30 -12.53 -4.68
N PRO A 113 31.57 -12.00 -3.47
CA PRO A 113 31.30 -10.60 -3.16
C PRO A 113 32.01 -9.66 -4.13
N VAL A 114 31.29 -8.67 -4.66
CA VAL A 114 31.87 -7.63 -5.53
C VAL A 114 33.02 -6.93 -4.78
N PRO A 115 34.27 -6.98 -5.28
CA PRO A 115 35.39 -6.30 -4.64
C PRO A 115 35.11 -4.79 -4.45
N GLY A 116 35.61 -4.21 -3.36
CA GLY A 116 35.48 -2.77 -3.08
C GLY A 116 34.24 -2.37 -2.28
N PHE A 117 33.32 -3.29 -1.98
CA PHE A 117 32.17 -3.01 -1.11
C PHE A 117 32.29 -3.70 0.26
N ARG A 118 31.86 -3.00 1.32
CA ARG A 118 31.70 -3.56 2.67
C ARG A 118 30.23 -3.60 3.05
N VAL A 119 29.72 -4.80 3.31
CA VAL A 119 28.36 -5.02 3.81
C VAL A 119 28.35 -4.86 5.33
N ARG A 120 27.32 -4.22 5.87
CA ARG A 120 27.12 -4.04 7.32
C ARG A 120 25.66 -3.85 7.64
N THR A 121 25.26 -4.27 8.85
CA THR A 121 23.91 -4.06 9.36
C THR A 121 23.57 -2.57 9.43
N ALA A 122 22.39 -2.20 8.94
CA ALA A 122 21.90 -0.84 9.00
C ALA A 122 21.66 -0.40 10.46
N LYS A 123 22.06 0.82 10.79
CA LYS A 123 21.80 1.44 12.10
C LYS A 123 20.71 2.49 11.96
N LYS A 124 20.01 2.84 13.05
CA LYS A 124 18.95 3.88 13.07
C LYS A 124 19.38 5.21 12.44
N GLY A 125 20.65 5.61 12.61
CA GLY A 125 21.21 6.82 12.00
C GLY A 125 21.39 6.78 10.48
N TYR A 126 21.24 5.61 9.84
CA TYR A 126 21.41 5.46 8.38
C TYR A 126 20.14 5.80 7.59
N THR A 127 19.00 6.02 8.25
CA THR A 127 17.72 6.30 7.60
C THR A 127 17.80 7.40 6.53
N PRO A 128 18.44 8.57 6.77
CA PRO A 128 18.56 9.58 5.72
C PRO A 128 19.36 9.11 4.50
N ARG A 129 20.42 8.31 4.71
CA ARG A 129 21.24 7.76 3.62
C ARG A 129 20.49 6.71 2.80
N ILE A 130 19.76 5.82 3.48
CA ILE A 130 18.95 4.78 2.85
C ILE A 130 17.80 5.43 2.06
N SER A 131 17.12 6.41 2.66
CA SER A 131 16.05 7.15 2.00
C SER A 131 16.57 7.91 0.77
N GLY A 132 17.73 8.57 0.88
CA GLY A 132 18.37 9.24 -0.25
C GLY A 132 18.74 8.27 -1.39
N LEU A 133 19.29 7.09 -1.08
CA LEU A 133 19.57 6.06 -2.08
C LEU A 133 18.27 5.58 -2.76
N TYR A 134 17.24 5.31 -1.97
CA TYR A 134 15.94 4.89 -2.48
C TYR A 134 15.32 5.94 -3.42
N GLN A 135 15.38 7.23 -3.06
CA GLN A 135 14.83 8.30 -3.88
C GLN A 135 15.58 8.44 -5.21
N ARG A 136 16.92 8.40 -5.21
CA ARG A 136 17.72 8.44 -6.44
C ARG A 136 17.45 7.24 -7.36
N TYR A 137 17.40 6.04 -6.78
CA TYR A 137 17.12 4.82 -7.55
C TYR A 137 15.73 4.82 -8.21
N ASN A 138 14.77 5.50 -7.58
CA ASN A 138 13.38 5.56 -8.04
C ASN A 138 13.00 6.89 -8.72
N GLU A 139 13.96 7.77 -9.01
CA GLU A 139 13.67 9.10 -9.56
C GLU A 139 12.92 9.03 -10.89
N GLY A 140 13.31 8.11 -11.78
CA GLY A 140 12.64 7.85 -13.05
C GLY A 140 11.57 6.76 -13.02
N ARG A 141 11.23 6.18 -11.85
CA ARG A 141 10.29 5.06 -11.75
C ARG A 141 8.91 5.52 -11.31
N SER A 142 7.95 5.43 -12.23
CA SER A 142 6.53 5.58 -11.92
C SER A 142 6.05 4.52 -10.90
N ALA A 143 5.02 4.88 -10.13
CA ALA A 143 4.46 4.11 -9.02
C ALA A 143 5.39 3.83 -7.83
N SER A 144 6.56 4.47 -7.77
CA SER A 144 7.42 4.42 -6.59
C SER A 144 6.88 5.33 -5.48
N ALA A 145 6.88 4.85 -4.24
CA ALA A 145 6.48 5.66 -3.09
C ALA A 145 7.50 6.79 -2.87
N ILE A 146 7.03 8.02 -2.67
CA ILE A 146 7.89 9.12 -2.22
C ILE A 146 8.01 9.02 -0.70
N ARG A 147 9.13 8.48 -0.23
CA ARG A 147 9.39 8.25 1.20
C ARG A 147 10.01 9.50 1.82
N ALA A 148 9.35 10.05 2.85
CA ALA A 148 9.91 11.14 3.63
C ALA A 148 11.21 10.70 4.33
N MET A 149 12.05 11.66 4.70
CA MET A 149 13.33 11.40 5.39
C MET A 149 13.14 10.68 6.73
N ARG A 150 11.97 10.84 7.37
CA ARG A 150 11.57 10.17 8.61
C ARG A 150 10.94 8.78 8.40
N TRP A 151 10.85 8.29 7.15
CA TRP A 151 10.38 6.93 6.89
C TRP A 151 11.33 5.94 7.58
N MET A 152 10.84 5.27 8.61
CA MET A 152 11.57 4.20 9.26
C MET A 152 11.24 2.90 8.52
N PRO A 153 12.24 2.17 8.00
CA PRO A 153 11.99 0.78 7.68
C PRO A 153 11.52 0.08 8.96
N ASN A 154 10.70 -0.96 8.82
CA ASN A 154 10.46 -1.92 9.90
C ASN A 154 11.76 -2.72 10.15
N CYS A 155 12.83 -2.04 10.58
CA CYS A 155 14.00 -2.67 11.15
C CYS A 155 13.62 -3.06 12.57
N ARG A 156 13.15 -4.29 12.73
CA ARG A 156 13.21 -4.96 14.03
C ARG A 156 14.67 -5.27 14.36
#